data_AF-A0A935IA65-F1
#
_entry.id   AF-A0A935IA65-F1
#
_cell.length_a   1.000
_cell.length_b   1.000
_cell.length_c   1.000
_cell.angle_alpha   90.00
_cell.angle_beta   90.00
_cell.angle_gamma   90.00
#
_symmetry.space_group_name_H-M   'P 1'
#
loop_
_entity.id
_entity.type
_entity.pdbx_description
1 polymer ?
#
loop_
_entity_poly.entity_id
_entity_poly.type
_entity_poly.pdbx_seq_one_letter_code
_entity_poly.pdbx_strand_id
1 'polypeptide(L)'
;MDRNNKLVISIAMMLVVATSFQMAAAGGLEPVMSNNLPSVAAITTVRDLVTSGQARYQIVERKVFAERTEIELVLTDQKGNTIGGYAQPYLNSEEEARTLWKDFVTANLTMSAVPDQISIREERKSEAESFAVAFALDHSPSMTIPRAIRMQKAIQQALAAFNANDFVSVVKFTGRVTTEVELTNDRSEYLSEFKVNGLNLRSNGTAIYDGAIEALVQLDAAPQATKRILIIFTDGEDNSSSATSEEVLEYAKRTGTIIHTVVYGVSNDTPVNRLSTETGGKNFRLTDVYEFDRVFLGIYSALRHSYVLTINMKSDRELESSAGGVLSAAGSSAGSIRSNEMMILLPRNQVEVSKYSTDDALVMNVDLSFDAENGDVAPNDMLLLDSVATVLVQRSDVGLDIVSATAANTGSHEEIEISQKRVRSIRDILIRRGINPARIQSYANKAASSNPMLQRVASPTKTTFVFTKL
;
A
#
# COMPACT_ATOMS: atom_id res chain seq x y z
N MET A 1 -3.49 89.52 23.89
CA MET A 1 -2.63 89.33 22.70
C MET A 1 -2.80 87.88 22.28
N ASP A 2 -3.95 87.60 21.68
CA ASP A 2 -4.21 87.58 20.22
C ASP A 2 -3.86 86.21 19.64
N ARG A 3 -4.88 85.36 19.42
CA ARG A 3 -5.59 85.14 18.13
C ARG A 3 -4.88 84.02 17.36
N ASN A 4 -5.51 83.01 16.78
CA ASN A 4 -6.90 82.86 16.37
C ASN A 4 -7.11 81.42 15.86
N ASN A 5 -8.27 80.84 16.20
CA ASN A 5 -9.22 80.10 15.33
C ASN A 5 -8.75 78.88 14.51
N LYS A 6 -9.52 77.81 14.28
CA LYS A 6 -10.90 77.33 14.59
C LYS A 6 -10.88 75.89 14.02
N LEU A 7 -11.22 74.83 14.77
CA LEU A 7 -12.55 74.20 14.95
C LEU A 7 -13.29 73.78 13.65
N VAL A 8 -13.93 72.60 13.74
CA VAL A 8 -15.07 72.01 12.96
C VAL A 8 -14.63 70.82 12.07
N ILE A 9 -14.80 69.56 12.53
CA ILE A 9 -15.97 68.63 12.43
C ILE A 9 -16.28 68.16 10.98
N SER A 10 -16.16 66.84 10.72
CA SER A 10 -17.19 65.93 10.17
C SER A 10 -16.68 64.84 9.20
N ILE A 11 -16.82 63.58 9.62
CA ILE A 11 -17.36 62.37 8.94
C ILE A 11 -17.33 62.28 7.39
N ALA A 12 -16.64 61.26 6.86
CA ALA A 12 -17.05 60.35 5.74
C ALA A 12 -15.81 59.50 5.31
N MET A 13 -15.76 58.18 5.51
CA MET A 13 -16.21 57.10 4.60
C MET A 13 -15.48 57.05 3.23
N MET A 14 -14.73 55.96 3.02
CA MET A 14 -14.29 55.34 1.74
C MET A 14 -13.34 56.14 0.81
N LEU A 15 -12.09 55.67 0.62
CA LEU A 15 -11.62 55.02 -0.62
C LEU A 15 -10.11 54.67 -0.58
N VAL A 16 -9.81 53.51 -1.16
CA VAL A 16 -8.55 52.88 -1.56
C VAL A 16 -7.49 53.83 -2.17
N VAL A 17 -6.22 53.72 -1.75
CA VAL A 17 -5.05 53.67 -2.65
C VAL A 17 -3.95 52.82 -2.01
N ALA A 18 -3.67 51.66 -2.60
CA ALA A 18 -2.51 50.83 -2.36
C ALA A 18 -1.26 51.48 -2.98
N THR A 19 -0.14 51.51 -2.26
CA THR A 19 1.20 51.61 -2.86
C THR A 19 2.10 50.54 -2.28
N SER A 20 2.53 49.69 -3.20
CA SER A 20 3.40 48.53 -3.09
C SER A 20 4.82 48.89 -2.64
N PHE A 21 5.32 48.19 -1.62
CA PHE A 21 6.76 48.02 -1.40
C PHE A 21 7.09 46.53 -1.48
N GLN A 22 7.90 46.20 -2.46
CA GLN A 22 8.28 44.84 -2.85
C GLN A 22 9.65 44.56 -2.21
N MET A 23 9.71 43.56 -1.32
CA MET A 23 10.96 42.98 -0.86
C MET A 23 10.91 41.48 -1.14
N ALA A 24 11.84 41.02 -1.97
CA ALA A 24 11.92 39.68 -2.51
C ALA A 24 12.79 38.75 -1.63
N ALA A 25 12.48 37.46 -1.74
CA ALA A 25 13.26 36.26 -1.40
C ALA A 25 13.18 35.70 0.04
N ALA A 26 12.37 34.64 0.22
CA ALA A 26 12.86 33.27 0.42
C ALA A 26 11.69 32.26 0.35
N GLY A 27 11.36 31.85 -0.89
CA GLY A 27 10.72 30.58 -1.30
C GLY A 27 9.75 29.86 -0.36
N GLY A 28 8.68 30.53 0.07
CA GLY A 28 7.52 29.88 0.67
C GLY A 28 6.68 29.13 -0.37
N LEU A 29 6.03 28.06 0.08
CA LEU A 29 4.94 27.39 -0.63
C LEU A 29 3.79 28.40 -0.79
N GLU A 30 3.81 29.19 -1.85
CA GLU A 30 2.61 29.92 -2.24
C GLU A 30 1.55 28.90 -2.70
N PRO A 31 0.31 29.02 -2.19
CA PRO A 31 -0.80 28.27 -2.77
C PRO A 31 -0.89 28.66 -4.24
N VAL A 32 -0.97 27.68 -5.13
CA VAL A 32 -1.51 27.93 -6.48
C VAL A 32 -3.01 28.16 -6.31
N MET A 33 -3.40 29.30 -5.75
CA MET A 33 -4.73 29.91 -5.79
C MET A 33 -4.61 31.36 -5.28
N SER A 34 -4.31 32.29 -6.20
CA SER A 34 -4.61 33.70 -5.96
C SER A 34 -6.13 33.89 -5.99
N ASN A 35 -6.73 34.33 -4.87
CA ASN A 35 -8.02 35.04 -4.72
C ASN A 35 -9.00 35.09 -5.91
N ASN A 36 -9.37 33.92 -6.44
CA ASN A 36 -10.50 33.69 -7.32
C ASN A 36 -10.84 32.22 -7.15
N LEU A 37 -11.84 31.90 -6.33
CA LEU A 37 -12.45 30.57 -6.32
C LEU A 37 -12.91 30.27 -7.75
N PRO A 38 -12.27 29.35 -8.49
CA PRO A 38 -12.77 28.99 -9.80
C PRO A 38 -14.10 28.27 -9.60
N SER A 39 -15.05 28.51 -10.49
CA SER A 39 -16.20 27.63 -10.62
C SER A 39 -15.70 26.19 -10.85
N VAL A 40 -16.46 25.22 -10.36
CA VAL A 40 -16.22 23.75 -10.35
C VAL A 40 -15.75 23.18 -11.71
N ALA A 41 -15.91 23.92 -12.80
CA ALA A 41 -15.45 23.55 -14.14
C ALA A 41 -13.93 23.69 -14.40
N ALA A 42 -13.15 24.33 -13.51
CA ALA A 42 -11.73 24.64 -13.76
C ALA A 42 -10.72 23.90 -12.86
N ILE A 43 -11.17 23.04 -11.93
CA ILE A 43 -10.26 22.21 -11.11
C ILE A 43 -10.06 20.87 -11.83
N THR A 44 -8.83 20.61 -12.25
CA THR A 44 -8.41 19.34 -12.86
C THR A 44 -8.68 18.17 -11.90
N THR A 45 -9.25 17.06 -12.38
CA THR A 45 -9.54 15.91 -11.53
C THR A 45 -8.25 15.32 -10.95
N VAL A 46 -8.33 14.65 -9.79
CA VAL A 46 -7.15 13.99 -9.18
C VAL A 46 -6.61 12.91 -10.12
N ARG A 47 -7.49 12.24 -10.87
CA ARG A 47 -7.10 11.28 -11.90
C ARG A 47 -6.28 11.94 -13.01
N ASP A 48 -6.71 13.09 -13.52
CA ASP A 48 -6.01 13.78 -14.60
C ASP A 48 -4.64 14.29 -14.15
N LEU A 49 -4.51 14.75 -12.91
CA LEU A 49 -3.22 15.09 -12.32
C LEU A 49 -2.27 13.89 -12.27
N VAL A 50 -2.78 12.73 -11.85
CA VAL A 50 -1.98 11.50 -11.77
C VAL A 50 -1.63 10.97 -13.17
N THR A 51 -2.59 11.01 -14.10
CA THR A 51 -2.42 10.49 -15.47
C THR A 51 -1.52 11.38 -16.32
N SER A 52 -1.59 12.70 -16.14
CA SER A 52 -0.68 13.66 -16.78
C SER A 52 0.74 13.66 -16.18
N GLY A 53 0.96 12.90 -15.10
CA GLY A 53 2.24 12.83 -14.41
C GLY A 53 2.58 14.08 -13.58
N GLN A 54 1.63 14.99 -13.40
CA GLN A 54 1.78 16.18 -12.55
C GLN A 54 1.72 15.83 -11.06
N ALA A 55 0.96 14.78 -10.71
CA ALA A 55 0.89 14.24 -9.37
C ALA A 55 1.31 12.77 -9.33
N ARG A 56 1.91 12.38 -8.21
CA ARG A 56 2.12 10.99 -7.79
C ARG A 56 1.30 10.76 -6.54
N TYR A 57 0.82 9.55 -6.35
CA TYR A 57 0.14 9.16 -5.12
C TYR A 57 0.87 8.01 -4.46
N GLN A 58 0.86 8.01 -3.13
CA GLN A 58 1.32 6.88 -2.32
C GLN A 58 0.23 6.53 -1.32
N ILE A 59 -0.15 5.25 -1.29
CA ILE A 59 -1.04 4.74 -0.25
C ILE A 59 -0.19 4.52 0.99
N VAL A 60 -0.56 5.19 2.07
CA VAL A 60 0.11 5.11 3.38
C VAL A 60 -0.52 3.99 4.20
N GLU A 61 -1.84 3.84 4.11
CA GLU A 61 -2.55 2.79 4.83
C GLU A 61 -3.86 2.43 4.12
N ARG A 62 -4.26 1.17 4.16
CA ARG A 62 -5.57 0.71 3.73
C ARG A 62 -6.17 -0.20 4.81
N LYS A 63 -7.28 0.24 5.41
CA LYS A 63 -8.07 -0.53 6.37
C LYS A 63 -9.39 -0.93 5.74
N VAL A 64 -9.62 -2.24 5.64
CA VAL A 64 -10.89 -2.78 5.14
C VAL A 64 -11.72 -3.22 6.35
N PHE A 65 -12.87 -2.60 6.53
CA PHE A 65 -13.87 -2.97 7.53
C PHE A 65 -15.09 -3.59 6.85
N ALA A 66 -15.97 -4.23 7.62
CA ALA A 66 -17.16 -4.90 7.09
C ALA A 66 -18.13 -3.97 6.34
N GLU A 67 -18.22 -2.69 6.74
CA GLU A 67 -19.16 -1.72 6.17
C GLU A 67 -18.47 -0.52 5.49
N ARG A 68 -17.14 -0.42 5.60
CA ARG A 68 -16.38 0.71 5.02
C ARG A 68 -14.94 0.33 4.74
N THR A 69 -14.32 1.01 3.79
CA THR A 69 -12.87 0.94 3.56
C THR A 69 -12.28 2.32 3.77
N GLU A 70 -11.27 2.43 4.63
CA GLU A 70 -10.51 3.66 4.86
C GLU A 70 -9.16 3.55 4.17
N ILE A 71 -8.81 4.53 3.35
CA ILE A 71 -7.56 4.61 2.62
C ILE A 71 -6.92 5.95 2.96
N GLU A 72 -5.75 5.90 3.58
CA GLU A 72 -4.93 7.08 3.77
C GLU A 72 -3.88 7.13 2.66
N LEU A 73 -3.80 8.26 1.98
CA LEU A 73 -2.87 8.46 0.88
C LEU A 73 -2.28 9.87 0.89
N VAL A 74 -1.13 10.03 0.26
CA VAL A 74 -0.50 11.32 0.03
C VAL A 74 -0.42 11.57 -1.46
N LEU A 75 -0.74 12.78 -1.87
CA LEU A 75 -0.45 13.29 -3.21
C LEU A 75 0.81 14.14 -3.17
N THR A 76 1.77 13.87 -4.04
CA THR A 76 3.00 14.67 -4.18
C THR A 76 3.23 15.09 -5.63
N ASP A 77 3.88 16.23 -5.83
CA ASP A 77 4.40 16.62 -7.15
C ASP A 77 5.64 15.81 -7.53
N GLN A 78 6.25 16.12 -8.68
CA GLN A 78 7.49 15.48 -9.13
C GLN A 78 8.73 15.81 -8.27
N LYS A 79 8.65 16.87 -7.45
CA LYS A 79 9.71 17.35 -6.57
C LYS A 79 9.55 16.83 -5.13
N GLY A 80 8.44 16.14 -4.84
CA GLY A 80 8.11 15.60 -3.51
C GLY A 80 7.30 16.54 -2.62
N ASN A 81 6.83 17.69 -3.14
CA ASN A 81 5.95 18.58 -2.37
C ASN A 81 4.53 18.03 -2.35
N THR A 82 3.86 18.07 -1.22
CA THR A 82 2.48 17.55 -1.11
C THR A 82 1.48 18.44 -1.84
N ILE A 83 0.55 17.84 -2.59
CA ILE A 83 -0.50 18.54 -3.35
C ILE A 83 -1.79 18.55 -2.53
N GLY A 84 -2.25 19.74 -2.17
CA GLY A 84 -3.37 19.97 -1.26
C GLY A 84 -4.56 20.68 -1.91
N GLY A 85 -5.67 20.80 -1.18
CA GLY A 85 -6.85 21.58 -1.58
C GLY A 85 -7.90 20.77 -2.35
N TYR A 86 -7.80 19.45 -2.35
CA TYR A 86 -8.73 18.55 -3.05
C TYR A 86 -9.77 17.91 -2.12
N ALA A 87 -9.84 18.32 -0.85
CA ALA A 87 -10.88 17.89 0.09
C ALA A 87 -11.22 18.96 1.14
N GLN A 88 -12.21 18.68 2.00
CA GLN A 88 -12.53 19.56 3.12
C GLN A 88 -11.32 19.68 4.07
N PRO A 89 -11.03 20.88 4.63
CA PRO A 89 -11.88 22.07 4.72
C PRO A 89 -11.74 23.10 3.58
N TYR A 90 -10.91 22.82 2.57
CA TYR A 90 -10.62 23.80 1.50
C TYR A 90 -11.69 23.81 0.40
N LEU A 91 -12.34 22.68 0.17
CA LEU A 91 -13.54 22.59 -0.66
C LEU A 91 -14.79 22.83 0.21
N ASN A 92 -15.65 23.74 -0.25
CA ASN A 92 -16.88 24.11 0.47
C ASN A 92 -17.97 23.03 0.38
N SER A 93 -17.89 22.13 -0.61
CA SER A 93 -18.87 21.06 -0.83
C SER A 93 -18.22 19.68 -0.82
N GLU A 94 -18.82 18.74 -0.09
CA GLU A 94 -18.43 17.33 -0.11
C GLU A 94 -18.74 16.67 -1.47
N GLU A 95 -19.77 17.15 -2.18
CA GLU A 95 -20.13 16.69 -3.53
C GLU A 95 -19.07 17.05 -4.58
N GLU A 96 -18.43 18.21 -4.42
CA GLU A 96 -17.30 18.64 -5.27
C GLU A 96 -16.08 17.73 -5.06
N ALA A 97 -15.74 17.45 -3.80
CA ALA A 97 -14.68 16.50 -3.47
C ALA A 97 -14.98 15.11 -4.05
N ARG A 98 -16.19 14.58 -3.87
CA ARG A 98 -16.61 13.30 -4.43
C ARG A 98 -16.43 13.26 -5.95
N THR A 99 -16.77 14.33 -6.66
CA THR A 99 -16.63 14.41 -8.12
C THR A 99 -15.17 14.39 -8.57
N LEU A 100 -14.27 15.06 -7.84
CA LEU A 100 -12.84 15.10 -8.16
C LEU A 100 -12.13 13.77 -7.88
N TRP A 101 -12.60 13.01 -6.88
CA TRP A 101 -11.98 11.76 -6.44
C TRP A 101 -12.62 10.51 -7.06
N LYS A 102 -13.89 10.52 -7.51
CA LYS A 102 -14.59 9.32 -8.04
C LYS A 102 -13.81 8.57 -9.12
N ASP A 103 -13.22 9.33 -10.05
CA ASP A 103 -12.55 8.76 -11.23
C ASP A 103 -11.20 8.16 -10.82
N PHE A 104 -10.54 8.77 -9.83
CA PHE A 104 -9.33 8.24 -9.22
C PHE A 104 -9.62 6.97 -8.42
N VAL A 105 -10.68 6.95 -7.60
CA VAL A 105 -11.07 5.77 -6.81
C VAL A 105 -11.40 4.59 -7.71
N THR A 106 -12.15 4.83 -8.79
CA THR A 106 -12.55 3.78 -9.73
C THR A 106 -11.36 3.26 -10.54
N ALA A 107 -10.50 4.15 -11.06
CA ALA A 107 -9.42 3.77 -11.97
C ALA A 107 -8.14 3.31 -11.27
N ASN A 108 -7.76 3.97 -10.17
CA ASN A 108 -6.46 3.75 -9.50
C ASN A 108 -6.57 2.87 -8.25
N LEU A 109 -7.70 2.91 -7.55
CA LEU A 109 -7.92 2.05 -6.37
C LEU A 109 -8.69 0.76 -6.72
N THR A 110 -9.17 0.63 -7.96
CA THR A 110 -9.94 -0.54 -8.44
C THR A 110 -11.19 -0.82 -7.60
N MET A 111 -11.82 0.23 -7.07
CA MET A 111 -13.03 0.13 -6.25
C MET A 111 -14.22 0.74 -6.98
N SER A 112 -15.27 -0.05 -7.19
CA SER A 112 -16.55 0.46 -7.71
C SER A 112 -17.34 1.07 -6.55
N ALA A 113 -17.18 2.37 -6.33
CA ALA A 113 -17.91 3.12 -5.32
C ALA A 113 -18.78 4.19 -5.99
N VAL A 114 -20.02 4.32 -5.53
CA VAL A 114 -20.91 5.42 -5.93
C VAL A 114 -20.40 6.71 -5.27
N PRO A 115 -20.46 7.89 -5.92
CA PRO A 115 -19.99 9.14 -5.32
C PRO A 115 -20.49 9.37 -3.88
N ASP A 116 -21.75 9.02 -3.59
CA ASP A 116 -22.36 9.20 -2.27
C ASP A 116 -21.82 8.29 -1.16
N GLN A 117 -21.07 7.27 -1.54
CA GLN A 117 -20.39 6.38 -0.61
C GLN A 117 -19.01 6.88 -0.24
N ILE A 118 -18.47 7.86 -0.97
CA ILE A 118 -17.10 8.36 -0.79
C ILE A 118 -17.15 9.60 0.10
N SER A 119 -16.38 9.59 1.18
CA SER A 119 -16.07 10.77 1.97
C SER A 119 -14.58 10.98 1.96
N ILE A 120 -14.13 12.22 1.77
CA ILE A 120 -12.72 12.57 1.66
C ILE A 120 -12.45 13.71 2.64
N ARG A 121 -11.45 13.53 3.49
CA ARG A 121 -10.94 14.57 4.37
C ARG A 121 -9.46 14.83 4.08
N GLU A 122 -9.09 16.10 4.05
CA GLU A 122 -7.69 16.50 4.06
C GLU A 122 -7.23 16.68 5.50
N GLU A 123 -6.17 15.98 5.89
CA GLU A 123 -5.53 16.17 7.17
C GLU A 123 -4.22 16.92 6.97
N ARG A 124 -4.15 18.14 7.51
CA ARG A 124 -2.92 18.92 7.57
C ARG A 124 -2.53 19.23 9.00
N LYS A 125 -1.27 18.97 9.33
CA LYS A 125 -0.64 19.42 10.58
C LYS A 125 0.06 20.75 10.35
N SER A 126 0.17 21.54 11.42
CA SER A 126 0.81 22.86 11.36
C SER A 126 2.29 22.73 10.97
N GLU A 127 2.80 23.68 10.18
CA GLU A 127 4.24 23.79 9.88
C GLU A 127 5.08 24.08 11.13
N ALA A 128 4.46 24.59 12.20
CA ALA A 128 5.12 24.78 13.49
C ALA A 128 5.32 23.46 14.26
N GLU A 129 4.66 22.36 13.86
CA GLU A 129 4.96 21.05 14.43
C GLU A 129 6.31 20.54 13.91
N SER A 130 7.15 20.15 14.87
CA SER A 130 8.46 19.55 14.64
C SER A 130 8.37 18.04 14.83
N PHE A 131 8.97 17.29 13.90
CA PHE A 131 9.12 15.85 13.96
C PHE A 131 10.58 15.48 14.14
N ALA A 132 10.84 14.46 14.94
CA ALA A 132 12.11 13.78 14.99
C ALA A 132 11.94 12.42 14.32
N VAL A 133 12.63 12.19 13.21
CA VAL A 133 12.51 10.97 12.41
C VAL A 133 13.85 10.23 12.38
N ALA A 134 13.88 9.00 12.87
CA ALA A 134 15.05 8.15 12.75
C ALA A 134 14.79 7.02 11.76
N PHE A 135 15.75 6.77 10.87
CA PHE A 135 15.74 5.63 9.96
C PHE A 135 16.68 4.55 10.49
N ALA A 136 16.17 3.37 10.80
CA ALA A 136 16.97 2.19 11.08
C ALA A 136 16.99 1.30 9.82
N LEU A 137 18.15 1.22 9.18
CA LEU A 137 18.31 0.65 7.84
C LEU A 137 19.12 -0.66 7.87
N ASP A 138 18.51 -1.75 7.40
CA ASP A 138 19.18 -3.02 7.25
C ASP A 138 20.26 -2.96 6.16
N HIS A 139 21.47 -3.33 6.55
CA HIS A 139 22.68 -3.45 5.73
C HIS A 139 23.24 -4.88 5.78
N SER A 140 22.47 -5.84 6.28
CA SER A 140 22.87 -7.24 6.37
C SER A 140 23.14 -7.83 4.96
N PRO A 141 23.88 -8.95 4.88
CA PRO A 141 24.24 -9.52 3.58
C PRO A 141 23.06 -9.85 2.65
N SER A 142 21.85 -10.13 3.18
CA SER A 142 20.65 -10.44 2.38
C SER A 142 20.19 -9.26 1.51
N MET A 143 20.43 -8.04 1.96
CA MET A 143 20.08 -6.82 1.23
C MET A 143 20.77 -6.72 -0.13
N THR A 144 21.93 -7.34 -0.31
CA THR A 144 22.77 -7.19 -1.51
C THR A 144 23.17 -5.73 -1.81
N ILE A 145 24.21 -5.53 -2.61
CA ILE A 145 24.65 -4.18 -2.98
C ILE A 145 23.57 -3.41 -3.78
N PRO A 146 22.90 -3.99 -4.79
CA PRO A 146 21.90 -3.27 -5.55
C PRO A 146 20.70 -2.77 -4.73
N ARG A 147 20.13 -3.57 -3.82
CA ARG A 147 18.97 -3.11 -3.01
C ARG A 147 19.41 -2.08 -1.98
N ALA A 148 20.57 -2.26 -1.36
CA ALA A 148 21.13 -1.26 -0.45
C ALA A 148 21.33 0.10 -1.13
N ILE A 149 21.89 0.13 -2.35
CA ILE A 149 22.04 1.38 -3.12
C ILE A 149 20.67 2.00 -3.44
N ARG A 150 19.67 1.19 -3.79
CA ARG A 150 18.30 1.69 -4.07
C ARG A 150 17.66 2.28 -2.83
N MET A 151 17.73 1.58 -1.71
CA MET A 151 17.24 2.06 -0.41
C MET A 151 17.94 3.35 -0.01
N GLN A 152 19.27 3.42 -0.13
CA GLN A 152 20.01 4.63 0.22
C GLN A 152 19.63 5.81 -0.66
N LYS A 153 19.43 5.61 -1.98
CA LYS A 153 18.94 6.68 -2.86
C LYS A 153 17.54 7.16 -2.48
N ALA A 154 16.66 6.24 -2.08
CA ALA A 154 15.32 6.56 -1.60
C ALA A 154 15.36 7.39 -0.32
N ILE A 155 16.21 7.01 0.65
CA ILE A 155 16.44 7.78 1.87
C ILE A 155 17.05 9.15 1.55
N GLN A 156 18.04 9.25 0.67
CA GLN A 156 18.62 10.52 0.24
C GLN A 156 17.56 11.48 -0.33
N GLN A 157 16.63 10.96 -1.11
CA GLN A 157 15.50 11.74 -1.64
C GLN A 157 14.55 12.17 -0.53
N ALA A 158 14.23 11.29 0.42
CA ALA A 158 13.42 11.64 1.58
C ALA A 158 14.08 12.75 2.42
N LEU A 159 15.39 12.63 2.73
CA LEU A 159 16.17 13.63 3.46
C LEU A 159 16.15 15.01 2.79
N ALA A 160 16.13 15.05 1.45
CA ALA A 160 16.02 16.30 0.71
C ALA A 160 14.65 16.99 0.86
N ALA A 161 13.61 16.26 1.27
CA ALA A 161 12.27 16.80 1.53
C ALA A 161 12.06 17.24 3.00
N PHE A 162 13.04 17.04 3.89
CA PHE A 162 12.90 17.43 5.30
C PHE A 162 12.75 18.95 5.47
N ASN A 163 11.86 19.34 6.38
CA ASN A 163 11.64 20.74 6.74
C ASN A 163 12.71 21.21 7.74
N ALA A 164 12.99 22.51 7.77
CA ALA A 164 14.05 23.08 8.61
C ALA A 164 13.86 22.86 10.13
N ASN A 165 12.61 22.63 10.57
CA ASN A 165 12.28 22.40 11.98
C ASN A 165 12.30 20.91 12.35
N ASP A 166 12.56 20.00 11.41
CA ASP A 166 12.60 18.56 11.68
C ASP A 166 13.99 18.06 11.95
N PHE A 167 14.06 17.11 12.87
CA PHE A 167 15.27 16.40 13.21
C PHE A 167 15.29 15.07 12.47
N VAL A 168 16.47 14.68 12.02
CA VAL A 168 16.69 13.40 11.36
C VAL A 168 17.89 12.69 11.93
N SER A 169 17.78 11.37 12.05
CA SER A 169 18.88 10.46 12.33
C SER A 169 18.85 9.29 11.37
N VAL A 170 20.02 8.77 11.02
CA VAL A 170 20.15 7.57 10.21
C VAL A 170 21.07 6.59 10.92
N VAL A 171 20.52 5.43 11.25
CA VAL A 171 21.19 4.28 11.84
C VAL A 171 21.22 3.15 10.81
N LYS A 172 22.39 2.55 10.61
CA LYS A 172 22.58 1.38 9.76
C LYS A 172 22.90 0.18 10.65
N PHE A 173 22.30 -0.96 10.38
CA PHE A 173 22.55 -2.17 11.16
C PHE A 173 22.84 -3.39 10.29
N THR A 174 23.66 -4.27 10.84
CA THR A 174 23.99 -5.62 10.38
C THR A 174 23.90 -6.50 11.63
N GLY A 175 24.82 -7.44 11.89
CA GLY A 175 25.05 -7.92 13.27
C GLY A 175 25.70 -6.88 14.19
N ARG A 176 25.99 -5.68 13.70
CA ARG A 176 26.44 -4.52 14.47
C ARG A 176 25.67 -3.28 14.03
N VAL A 177 25.52 -2.33 14.95
CA VAL A 177 24.83 -1.07 14.73
C VAL A 177 25.83 0.07 14.54
N THR A 178 25.53 1.01 13.66
CA THR A 178 26.32 2.22 13.44
C THR A 178 25.40 3.38 13.10
N THR A 179 25.53 4.48 13.83
CA THR A 179 24.86 5.74 13.53
C THR A 179 25.67 6.47 12.45
N GLU A 180 25.07 6.66 11.27
CA GLU A 180 25.70 7.38 10.16
C GLU A 180 25.39 8.87 10.20
N VAL A 181 24.20 9.22 10.68
CA VAL A 181 23.77 10.60 10.92
C VAL A 181 23.22 10.66 12.34
N GLU A 182 23.91 11.39 13.21
CA GLU A 182 23.41 11.70 14.56
C GLU A 182 22.19 12.61 14.46
N LEU A 183 21.34 12.64 15.49
CA LEU A 183 20.13 13.45 15.45
C LEU A 183 20.45 14.95 15.25
N THR A 184 20.13 15.49 14.08
CA THR A 184 20.34 16.91 13.74
C THR A 184 19.18 17.45 12.89
N ASN A 185 18.98 18.77 12.93
CA ASN A 185 18.12 19.47 11.98
C ASN A 185 18.93 20.33 10.98
N ASP A 186 20.26 20.26 11.01
CA ASP A 186 21.11 20.95 10.05
C ASP A 186 21.14 20.19 8.72
N ARG A 187 20.50 20.79 7.71
CA ARG A 187 20.41 20.24 6.36
C ARG A 187 21.75 20.01 5.67
N SER A 188 22.72 20.86 5.93
CA SER A 188 24.04 20.69 5.34
C SER A 188 24.79 19.53 5.98
N GLU A 189 24.62 19.34 7.29
CA GLU A 189 25.21 18.25 8.06
C GLU A 189 24.68 16.89 7.60
N TYR A 190 23.37 16.63 7.74
CA TYR A 190 22.81 15.30 7.43
C TYR A 190 22.93 14.91 5.96
N LEU A 191 22.86 15.86 5.01
CA LEU A 191 23.06 15.57 3.59
C LEU A 191 24.52 15.29 3.25
N SER A 192 25.45 15.89 4.01
CA SER A 192 26.88 15.66 3.82
C SER A 192 27.33 14.34 4.45
N GLU A 193 26.76 13.96 5.59
CA GLU A 193 27.11 12.73 6.31
C GLU A 193 26.53 11.49 5.64
N PHE A 194 25.25 11.52 5.25
CA PHE A 194 24.59 10.37 4.64
C PHE A 194 25.19 9.98 3.28
N LYS A 195 25.69 8.74 3.14
CA LYS A 195 26.33 8.25 1.92
C LYS A 195 25.51 7.17 1.21
N VAL A 196 25.46 7.31 -0.12
CA VAL A 196 25.02 6.23 -1.04
C VAL A 196 26.26 5.42 -1.46
N ASN A 197 26.60 4.41 -0.68
CA ASN A 197 27.81 3.60 -0.86
C ASN A 197 27.58 2.08 -0.79
N GLY A 198 26.32 1.64 -0.85
CA GLY A 198 25.93 0.24 -0.77
C GLY A 198 26.24 -0.38 0.59
N LEU A 199 26.72 -1.63 0.60
CA LEU A 199 27.06 -2.38 1.80
C LEU A 199 28.52 -2.11 2.20
N ASN A 200 28.74 -1.03 2.93
CA ASN A 200 30.06 -0.63 3.46
C ASN A 200 30.35 -1.17 4.87
N LEU A 201 29.34 -1.74 5.56
CA LEU A 201 29.48 -2.35 6.87
C LEU A 201 29.85 -3.82 6.74
N ARG A 202 30.81 -4.28 7.56
CA ARG A 202 31.25 -5.68 7.58
C ARG A 202 30.83 -6.34 8.88
N SER A 203 29.70 -7.03 8.85
CA SER A 203 29.30 -7.98 9.88
C SER A 203 28.39 -9.04 9.27
N ASN A 204 28.41 -10.23 9.84
CA ASN A 204 27.38 -11.23 9.58
C ASN A 204 26.17 -10.93 10.48
N GLY A 205 24.98 -11.35 10.04
CA GLY A 205 23.76 -11.26 10.82
C GLY A 205 22.94 -9.99 10.61
N THR A 206 21.78 -9.97 11.25
CA THR A 206 20.75 -8.93 11.17
C THR A 206 20.25 -8.65 12.59
N ALA A 207 20.68 -7.51 13.15
CA ALA A 207 20.34 -7.04 14.50
C ALA A 207 19.36 -5.87 14.42
N ILE A 208 18.11 -6.21 14.08
CA ILE A 208 16.99 -5.27 13.89
C ILE A 208 16.68 -4.56 15.21
N TYR A 209 16.58 -5.30 16.32
CA TYR A 209 16.21 -4.73 17.62
C TYR A 209 17.31 -3.84 18.19
N ASP A 210 18.58 -4.22 18.07
CA ASP A 210 19.69 -3.35 18.49
C ASP A 210 19.71 -2.06 17.65
N GLY A 211 19.48 -2.17 16.33
CA GLY A 211 19.35 -1.02 15.44
C GLY A 211 18.19 -0.10 15.81
N ALA A 212 17.06 -0.68 16.21
CA ALA A 212 15.89 0.05 16.71
C ALA A 212 16.19 0.75 18.04
N ILE A 213 16.88 0.10 18.99
CA ILE A 213 17.27 0.71 20.26
C ILE A 213 18.18 1.92 20.03
N GLU A 214 19.21 1.79 19.18
CA GLU A 214 20.09 2.93 18.87
C GLU A 214 19.31 4.09 18.25
N ALA A 215 18.41 3.80 17.30
CA ALA A 215 17.56 4.82 16.69
C ALA A 215 16.61 5.48 17.71
N LEU A 216 16.09 4.72 18.69
CA LEU A 216 15.29 5.26 19.79
C LEU A 216 16.12 6.15 20.72
N VAL A 217 17.38 5.81 21.00
CA VAL A 217 18.31 6.66 21.77
C VAL A 217 18.54 7.99 21.04
N GLN A 218 18.76 7.96 19.73
CA GLN A 218 18.89 9.17 18.91
C GLN A 218 17.61 10.04 19.01
N LEU A 219 16.43 9.43 18.91
CA LEU A 219 15.14 10.16 19.03
C LEU A 219 14.87 10.71 20.43
N ASP A 220 15.35 10.05 21.48
CA ASP A 220 15.17 10.50 22.86
C ASP A 220 15.92 11.81 23.14
N ALA A 221 17.05 12.03 22.43
CA ALA A 221 17.80 13.28 22.47
C ALA A 221 17.06 14.47 21.81
N ALA A 222 15.99 14.22 21.06
CA ALA A 222 15.21 15.28 20.43
C ALA A 222 14.50 16.17 21.46
N PRO A 223 14.28 17.47 21.16
CA PRO A 223 13.54 18.36 22.06
C PRO A 223 12.16 17.79 22.41
N GLN A 224 11.71 17.98 23.65
CA GLN A 224 10.48 17.35 24.15
C GLN A 224 9.21 17.70 23.36
N ALA A 225 9.17 18.87 22.70
CA ALA A 225 8.03 19.28 21.88
C ALA A 225 7.94 18.55 20.52
N THR A 226 8.92 17.72 20.18
CA THR A 226 8.95 16.99 18.90
C THR A 226 8.15 15.70 18.96
N LYS A 227 7.45 15.38 17.87
CA LYS A 227 6.83 14.06 17.69
C LYS A 227 7.87 13.09 17.14
N ARG A 228 8.11 11.99 17.87
CA ARG A 228 9.17 11.03 17.55
C ARG A 228 8.65 9.88 16.70
N ILE A 229 9.31 9.63 15.58
CA ILE A 229 8.96 8.56 14.64
C ILE A 229 10.22 7.76 14.31
N LEU A 230 10.15 6.46 14.47
CA LEU A 230 11.17 5.52 14.02
C LEU A 230 10.65 4.80 12.77
N ILE A 231 11.44 4.75 11.70
CA ILE A 231 11.16 3.97 10.49
C ILE A 231 12.21 2.87 10.38
N ILE A 232 11.79 1.63 10.56
CA ILE A 232 12.65 0.44 10.44
C ILE A 232 12.49 -0.13 9.04
N PHE A 233 13.60 -0.34 8.32
CA PHE A 233 13.63 -1.06 7.05
C PHE A 233 14.43 -2.36 7.18
N THR A 234 13.86 -3.50 6.75
CA THR A 234 14.53 -4.81 6.74
C THR A 234 14.08 -5.68 5.56
N ASP A 235 14.94 -6.56 5.06
CA ASP A 235 14.54 -7.65 4.13
C ASP A 235 14.56 -9.04 4.77
N GLY A 236 14.91 -9.12 6.05
CA GLY A 236 15.09 -10.36 6.77
C GLY A 236 14.53 -10.35 8.19
N GLU A 237 14.85 -11.43 8.90
CA GLU A 237 14.46 -11.67 10.29
C GLU A 237 15.62 -11.34 11.23
N ASP A 238 15.29 -10.93 12.45
CA ASP A 238 16.28 -10.71 13.49
C ASP A 238 16.94 -12.05 13.88
N ASN A 239 18.27 -12.06 13.92
CA ASN A 239 19.05 -13.24 14.29
C ASN A 239 20.32 -12.94 15.08
N SER A 240 20.60 -11.66 15.35
CA SER A 240 21.85 -11.21 15.96
C SER A 240 21.67 -10.10 16.98
N SER A 241 20.44 -9.67 17.27
CA SER A 241 20.23 -8.66 18.31
C SER A 241 20.51 -9.22 19.69
N SER A 242 21.09 -8.39 20.55
CA SER A 242 21.14 -8.64 21.99
C SER A 242 19.83 -8.20 22.66
N ALA A 243 19.22 -7.13 22.15
CA ALA A 243 17.93 -6.63 22.59
C ALA A 243 16.77 -7.50 22.07
N THR A 244 15.67 -7.47 22.81
CA THR A 244 14.42 -8.15 22.52
C THR A 244 13.39 -7.19 21.92
N SER A 245 12.36 -7.75 21.28
CA SER A 245 11.24 -6.95 20.77
C SER A 245 10.50 -6.19 21.88
N GLU A 246 10.43 -6.78 23.07
CA GLU A 246 9.82 -6.23 24.27
C GLU A 246 10.57 -4.99 24.77
N GLU A 247 11.90 -5.04 24.80
CA GLU A 247 12.73 -3.89 25.21
C GLU A 247 12.58 -2.71 24.24
N VAL A 248 12.50 -2.98 22.93
CA VAL A 248 12.22 -1.94 21.92
C VAL A 248 10.85 -1.33 22.14
N LEU A 249 9.83 -2.14 22.39
CA LEU A 249 8.47 -1.67 22.67
C LEU A 249 8.38 -0.85 23.95
N GLU A 250 9.02 -1.30 25.02
CA GLU A 250 9.04 -0.59 26.30
C GLU A 250 9.72 0.77 26.15
N TYR A 251 10.88 0.82 25.49
CA TYR A 251 11.58 2.07 25.22
C TYR A 251 10.69 3.01 24.39
N ALA A 252 10.15 2.53 23.27
CA ALA A 252 9.32 3.34 22.39
C ALA A 252 8.07 3.90 23.07
N LYS A 253 7.38 3.08 23.88
CA LYS A 253 6.22 3.52 24.67
C LYS A 253 6.61 4.56 25.72
N ARG A 254 7.77 4.38 26.38
CA ARG A 254 8.29 5.35 27.38
C ARG A 254 8.60 6.70 26.74
N THR A 255 9.16 6.74 25.54
CA THR A 255 9.52 7.98 24.84
C THR A 255 8.40 8.54 23.97
N GLY A 256 7.26 7.86 23.87
CA GLY A 256 6.15 8.23 22.99
C GLY A 256 6.54 8.16 21.50
N THR A 257 7.45 7.27 21.14
CA THR A 257 7.91 7.08 19.76
C THR A 257 6.97 6.14 19.01
N ILE A 258 6.51 6.58 17.84
CA ILE A 258 5.73 5.75 16.89
C ILE A 258 6.70 5.01 15.99
N ILE A 259 6.55 3.69 15.83
CA ILE A 259 7.41 2.88 14.97
C ILE A 259 6.66 2.51 13.68
N HIS A 260 7.18 2.89 12.52
CA HIS A 260 6.77 2.34 11.23
C HIS A 260 7.76 1.26 10.81
N THR A 261 7.25 0.20 10.19
CA THR A 261 8.07 -0.92 9.70
C THR A 261 7.89 -1.06 8.19
N VAL A 262 8.99 -1.18 7.48
CA VAL A 262 9.06 -1.38 6.04
C VAL A 262 9.81 -2.67 5.79
N VAL A 263 9.09 -3.71 5.35
CA VAL A 263 9.67 -5.02 5.08
C VAL A 263 9.69 -5.28 3.59
N TYR A 264 10.84 -5.71 3.09
CA TYR A 264 11.01 -6.09 1.69
C TYR A 264 11.08 -7.62 1.54
N GLY A 265 10.30 -8.18 0.63
CA GLY A 265 10.32 -9.60 0.29
C GLY A 265 9.27 -10.45 1.03
N VAL A 266 9.60 -11.73 1.24
CA VAL A 266 8.67 -12.78 1.71
C VAL A 266 9.03 -13.35 3.09
N SER A 267 9.89 -12.65 3.85
CA SER A 267 10.31 -13.05 5.20
C SER A 267 9.17 -12.97 6.22
N ASN A 268 9.29 -13.69 7.34
CA ASN A 268 8.32 -13.57 8.42
C ASN A 268 8.47 -12.23 9.12
N ASP A 269 7.53 -11.33 8.85
CA ASP A 269 7.55 -9.98 9.39
C ASP A 269 6.63 -9.80 10.59
N THR A 270 5.99 -10.86 11.08
CA THR A 270 5.13 -10.80 12.27
C THR A 270 5.86 -10.20 13.48
N PRO A 271 7.11 -10.60 13.81
CA PRO A 271 7.82 -10.05 14.96
C PRO A 271 8.11 -8.54 14.82
N VAL A 272 8.53 -8.08 13.64
CA VAL A 272 8.86 -6.67 13.42
C VAL A 272 7.58 -5.82 13.31
N ASN A 273 6.54 -6.32 12.63
CA ASN A 273 5.24 -5.63 12.49
C ASN A 273 4.48 -5.48 13.81
N ARG A 274 4.81 -6.30 14.81
CA ARG A 274 4.30 -6.09 16.17
C ARG A 274 4.76 -4.74 16.74
N LEU A 275 6.00 -4.31 16.44
CA LEU A 275 6.55 -3.04 16.92
C LEU A 275 5.69 -1.86 16.47
N SER A 276 5.30 -1.84 15.20
CA SER A 276 4.46 -0.77 14.67
C SER A 276 3.03 -0.85 15.21
N THR A 277 2.45 -2.06 15.26
CA THR A 277 1.06 -2.27 15.69
C THR A 277 0.87 -1.80 17.14
N GLU A 278 1.81 -2.11 18.03
CA GLU A 278 1.72 -1.74 19.44
C GLU A 278 2.12 -0.29 19.75
N THR A 279 2.83 0.38 18.85
CA THR A 279 3.21 1.81 19.00
C THR A 279 2.29 2.76 18.22
N GLY A 280 1.28 2.22 17.53
CA GLY A 280 0.34 3.00 16.73
C GLY A 280 0.90 3.45 15.37
N GLY A 281 1.98 2.81 14.90
CA GLY A 281 2.54 3.03 13.58
C GLY A 281 1.93 2.11 12.52
N LYS A 282 2.63 1.99 11.39
CA LYS A 282 2.13 1.37 10.16
C LYS A 282 3.14 0.36 9.60
N ASN A 283 2.59 -0.69 9.00
CA ASN A 283 3.34 -1.77 8.34
C ASN A 283 3.30 -1.56 6.82
N PHE A 284 4.47 -1.56 6.19
CA PHE A 284 4.62 -1.48 4.75
C PHE A 284 5.35 -2.74 4.27
N ARG A 285 4.73 -3.51 3.36
CA ARG A 285 5.40 -4.64 2.72
C ARG A 285 5.64 -4.33 1.26
N LEU A 286 6.89 -4.40 0.86
CA LEU A 286 7.37 -4.07 -0.48
C LEU A 286 7.81 -5.34 -1.19
N THR A 287 7.45 -5.45 -2.47
CA THR A 287 7.90 -6.54 -3.34
C THR A 287 8.80 -6.05 -4.46
N ASP A 288 8.77 -4.74 -4.75
CA ASP A 288 9.61 -4.10 -5.76
C ASP A 288 10.53 -3.03 -5.14
N VAL A 289 11.80 -3.04 -5.56
CA VAL A 289 12.81 -2.05 -5.17
C VAL A 289 12.52 -0.65 -5.72
N TYR A 290 11.66 -0.54 -6.73
CA TYR A 290 11.19 0.74 -7.28
C TYR A 290 10.07 1.39 -6.45
N GLU A 291 9.67 0.78 -5.34
CA GLU A 291 8.70 1.35 -4.39
C GLU A 291 9.37 2.08 -3.21
N PHE A 292 10.68 1.89 -3.02
CA PHE A 292 11.40 2.38 -1.83
C PHE A 292 11.32 3.91 -1.71
N ASP A 293 11.58 4.63 -2.80
CA ASP A 293 11.52 6.09 -2.86
C ASP A 293 10.13 6.60 -2.50
N ARG A 294 9.09 5.96 -3.03
CA ARG A 294 7.71 6.36 -2.79
C ARG A 294 7.28 6.14 -1.36
N VAL A 295 7.70 5.02 -0.76
CA VAL A 295 7.30 4.64 0.60
C VAL A 295 7.95 5.56 1.64
N PHE A 296 9.28 5.77 1.58
CA PHE A 296 9.94 6.64 2.57
C PHE A 296 9.49 8.10 2.46
N LEU A 297 9.41 8.62 1.23
CA LEU A 297 8.90 9.97 1.00
C LEU A 297 7.43 10.08 1.39
N GLY A 298 6.62 9.06 1.11
CA GLY A 298 5.21 8.99 1.45
C GLY A 298 4.97 8.96 2.95
N ILE A 299 5.73 8.16 3.72
CA ILE A 299 5.66 8.13 5.18
C ILE A 299 5.96 9.51 5.76
N TYR A 300 7.09 10.12 5.35
CA TYR A 300 7.47 11.45 5.84
C TYR A 300 6.43 12.52 5.47
N SER A 301 5.95 12.52 4.23
CA SER A 301 4.95 13.48 3.77
C SER A 301 3.62 13.32 4.52
N ALA A 302 3.20 12.08 4.79
CA ALA A 302 1.99 11.76 5.55
C ALA A 302 2.03 12.27 6.99
N LEU A 303 3.22 12.53 7.55
CA LEU A 303 3.33 13.11 8.90
C LEU A 303 2.66 14.48 8.98
N ARG A 304 2.69 15.25 7.88
CA ARG A 304 2.14 16.60 7.82
C ARG A 304 0.87 16.70 7.00
N HIS A 305 0.77 15.93 5.93
CA HIS A 305 -0.32 16.09 5.00
C HIS A 305 -0.70 14.76 4.37
N SER A 306 -1.93 14.33 4.61
CA SER A 306 -2.53 13.16 3.98
C SER A 306 -4.00 13.39 3.68
N TYR A 307 -4.52 12.61 2.74
CA TYR A 307 -5.94 12.49 2.47
C TYR A 307 -6.45 11.19 3.07
N VAL A 308 -7.53 11.27 3.84
CA VAL A 308 -8.25 10.13 4.36
C VAL A 308 -9.52 9.95 3.55
N LEU A 309 -9.53 8.89 2.75
CA LEU A 309 -10.65 8.48 1.91
C LEU A 309 -11.43 7.38 2.64
N THR A 310 -12.71 7.62 2.93
CA THR A 310 -13.60 6.61 3.53
C THR A 310 -14.70 6.25 2.53
N ILE A 311 -14.73 4.99 2.12
CA ILE A 311 -15.71 4.43 1.20
C ILE A 311 -16.70 3.59 2.01
N ASN A 312 -17.93 4.05 2.17
CA ASN A 312 -19.00 3.36 2.89
C ASN A 312 -19.74 2.40 1.96
N MET A 313 -19.75 1.12 2.26
CA MET A 313 -20.41 0.10 1.44
C MET A 313 -21.92 -0.05 1.76
N LYS A 314 -22.53 0.96 2.40
CA LYS A 314 -23.97 1.01 2.69
C LYS A 314 -24.78 1.42 1.46
N SER A 315 -24.98 0.52 0.50
CA SER A 315 -26.19 0.51 -0.36
C SER A 315 -26.30 -0.70 -1.32
N ASP A 316 -25.55 -1.79 -1.14
CA ASP A 316 -25.81 -3.01 -1.94
C ASP A 316 -26.83 -3.96 -1.27
N ARG A 317 -27.37 -3.61 -0.10
CA ARG A 317 -28.36 -4.43 0.63
C ARG A 317 -29.83 -4.02 0.46
N GLU A 318 -30.14 -2.82 -0.03
CA GLU A 318 -31.54 -2.39 -0.15
C GLU A 318 -32.17 -2.70 -1.52
N LEU A 319 -31.37 -2.80 -2.58
CA LEU A 319 -31.86 -3.09 -3.94
C LEU A 319 -32.21 -4.57 -4.17
N GLU A 320 -31.66 -5.50 -3.39
CA GLU A 320 -32.05 -6.93 -3.43
C GLU A 320 -33.39 -7.20 -2.70
N SER A 321 -33.86 -6.30 -1.84
CA SER A 321 -35.08 -6.51 -1.05
C SER A 321 -36.39 -6.23 -1.82
N SER A 322 -36.31 -5.51 -2.94
CA SER A 322 -37.46 -5.18 -3.80
C SER A 322 -37.70 -6.17 -4.94
N ALA A 323 -36.76 -7.08 -5.22
CA ALA A 323 -36.85 -8.04 -6.32
C ALA A 323 -36.87 -9.48 -5.82
N GLY A 324 -37.97 -9.86 -5.16
CA GLY A 324 -38.43 -11.25 -5.16
C GLY A 324 -38.19 -12.05 -3.88
N GLY A 325 -39.19 -12.01 -3.00
CA GLY A 325 -39.84 -13.22 -2.47
C GLY A 325 -39.05 -14.11 -1.52
N VAL A 326 -39.35 -13.96 -0.22
CA VAL A 326 -39.42 -15.00 0.82
C VAL A 326 -38.38 -16.12 0.74
N LEU A 327 -37.35 -16.05 1.58
CA LEU A 327 -36.83 -17.22 2.31
C LEU A 327 -36.22 -16.75 3.63
N SER A 328 -36.69 -17.39 4.68
CA SER A 328 -36.44 -17.21 6.11
C SER A 328 -35.03 -16.77 6.54
N ALA A 329 -35.01 -15.76 7.41
CA ALA A 329 -33.93 -15.48 8.34
C ALA A 329 -33.69 -16.69 9.26
N ALA A 330 -32.62 -17.43 9.01
CA ALA A 330 -31.92 -18.25 9.99
C ALA A 330 -30.52 -18.61 9.46
N GLY A 331 -29.50 -17.86 9.92
CA GLY A 331 -28.08 -18.27 9.81
C GLY A 331 -27.33 -17.82 8.56
N SER A 332 -27.08 -16.52 8.41
CA SER A 332 -26.07 -16.01 7.47
C SER A 332 -24.75 -15.75 8.21
N SER A 333 -23.85 -16.73 8.15
CA SER A 333 -22.45 -16.59 8.56
C SER A 333 -21.67 -15.78 7.53
N ALA A 334 -20.72 -14.99 8.02
CA ALA A 334 -19.74 -14.28 7.21
C ALA A 334 -18.88 -15.29 6.42
N GLY A 335 -18.93 -15.27 5.08
CA GLY A 335 -17.92 -15.90 4.23
C GLY A 335 -18.42 -16.81 3.12
N SER A 336 -19.25 -16.31 2.21
CA SER A 336 -19.46 -16.93 0.89
C SER A 336 -18.36 -16.45 -0.08
N ILE A 337 -17.80 -17.36 -0.88
CA ILE A 337 -16.86 -17.05 -1.96
C ILE A 337 -17.68 -16.49 -3.13
N ARG A 338 -17.84 -15.17 -3.17
CA ARG A 338 -18.58 -14.53 -4.26
C ARG A 338 -17.72 -14.54 -5.53
N SER A 339 -18.23 -15.16 -6.60
CA SER A 339 -17.58 -15.23 -7.92
C SER A 339 -17.09 -13.87 -8.43
N ASN A 340 -17.76 -12.79 -8.05
CA ASN A 340 -17.39 -11.42 -8.45
C ASN A 340 -16.08 -10.93 -7.80
N GLU A 341 -15.73 -11.37 -6.60
CA GLU A 341 -14.49 -10.95 -5.91
C GLU A 341 -13.26 -11.63 -6.51
N MET A 342 -13.40 -12.89 -6.94
CA MET A 342 -12.33 -13.64 -7.59
C MET A 342 -12.11 -13.21 -9.05
N MET A 343 -13.16 -12.73 -9.73
CA MET A 343 -13.13 -12.30 -11.14
C MET A 343 -12.56 -10.90 -11.37
N ILE A 344 -12.32 -10.11 -10.32
CA ILE A 344 -11.65 -8.78 -10.41
C ILE A 344 -10.15 -8.95 -10.69
N LEU A 345 -9.58 -10.10 -10.33
CA LEU A 345 -8.14 -10.36 -10.35
C LEU A 345 -7.69 -11.29 -11.49
N LEU A 346 -8.61 -11.72 -12.38
CA LEU A 346 -8.31 -12.65 -13.47
C LEU A 346 -8.65 -12.03 -14.85
N PRO A 347 -7.78 -12.19 -15.87
CA PRO A 347 -8.03 -11.64 -17.20
C PRO A 347 -9.24 -12.33 -17.86
N ARG A 348 -10.28 -11.54 -18.16
CA ARG A 348 -11.60 -12.02 -18.65
C ARG A 348 -11.58 -12.75 -20.00
N ASN A 349 -10.49 -12.68 -20.75
CA ASN A 349 -10.45 -13.18 -22.13
C ASN A 349 -10.14 -14.68 -22.25
N GLN A 350 -9.80 -15.38 -21.16
CA GLN A 350 -9.39 -16.80 -21.17
C GLN A 350 -10.07 -17.67 -20.08
N VAL A 351 -10.98 -17.09 -19.29
CA VAL A 351 -11.59 -17.74 -18.11
C VAL A 351 -13.10 -17.78 -18.25
N GLU A 352 -13.68 -18.98 -18.20
CA GLU A 352 -15.12 -19.21 -18.21
C GLU A 352 -15.59 -19.70 -16.84
N VAL A 353 -16.38 -18.88 -16.13
CA VAL A 353 -17.02 -19.29 -14.87
C VAL A 353 -18.17 -20.25 -15.17
N SER A 354 -18.12 -21.42 -14.55
CA SER A 354 -19.13 -22.46 -14.74
C SER A 354 -20.41 -22.11 -13.95
N LYS A 355 -21.57 -22.46 -14.53
CA LYS A 355 -22.90 -22.28 -13.91
C LYS A 355 -23.11 -23.12 -12.63
N TYR A 356 -22.17 -24.00 -12.31
CA TYR A 356 -22.20 -24.85 -11.12
C TYR A 356 -21.44 -24.27 -9.92
N SER A 357 -21.06 -22.99 -9.99
CA SER A 357 -20.43 -22.28 -8.86
C SER A 357 -21.46 -22.09 -7.75
N THR A 358 -21.13 -22.54 -6.54
CA THR A 358 -21.95 -22.41 -5.32
C THR A 358 -21.29 -21.42 -4.37
N ASP A 359 -21.98 -21.01 -3.29
CA ASP A 359 -21.44 -20.09 -2.28
C ASP A 359 -20.12 -20.56 -1.63
N ASP A 360 -19.85 -21.87 -1.66
CA ASP A 360 -18.66 -22.48 -1.05
C ASP A 360 -17.58 -22.94 -2.05
N ALA A 361 -17.90 -22.94 -3.36
CA ALA A 361 -16.99 -23.44 -4.39
C ALA A 361 -17.17 -22.75 -5.75
N LEU A 362 -16.11 -22.07 -6.19
CA LEU A 362 -16.04 -21.39 -7.48
C LEU A 362 -15.37 -22.30 -8.52
N VAL A 363 -16.06 -22.55 -9.63
CA VAL A 363 -15.50 -23.39 -10.71
C VAL A 363 -15.20 -22.56 -11.94
N MET A 364 -13.94 -22.56 -12.34
CA MET A 364 -13.43 -21.83 -13.50
C MET A 364 -12.81 -22.79 -14.50
N ASN A 365 -13.27 -22.70 -15.74
CA ASN A 365 -12.64 -23.37 -16.87
C ASN A 365 -11.64 -22.42 -17.51
N VAL A 366 -10.40 -22.87 -17.63
CA VAL A 366 -9.28 -22.11 -18.15
C VAL A 366 -8.74 -22.79 -19.39
N ASP A 367 -8.58 -22.01 -20.44
CA ASP A 367 -7.92 -22.44 -21.65
C ASP A 367 -6.41 -22.20 -21.51
N LEU A 368 -5.64 -23.27 -21.29
CA LEU A 368 -4.18 -23.23 -21.15
C LEU A 368 -3.53 -23.96 -22.31
N SER A 369 -2.54 -23.32 -22.92
CA SER A 369 -1.68 -23.93 -23.93
C SER A 369 -0.49 -24.61 -23.26
N PHE A 370 -0.14 -25.81 -23.74
CA PHE A 370 0.99 -26.58 -23.22
C PHE A 370 1.98 -26.92 -24.34
N ASP A 371 3.25 -27.00 -23.98
CA ASP A 371 4.30 -27.57 -24.82
C ASP A 371 4.02 -29.05 -25.08
N ALA A 372 4.11 -29.46 -26.35
CA ALA A 372 3.78 -30.81 -26.80
C ALA A 372 4.78 -31.88 -26.33
N GLU A 373 6.03 -31.52 -26.05
CA GLU A 373 7.08 -32.48 -25.66
C GLU A 373 7.19 -32.67 -24.15
N ASN A 374 7.12 -31.57 -23.37
CA ASN A 374 7.38 -31.61 -21.92
C ASN A 374 6.12 -31.39 -21.06
N GLY A 375 5.01 -30.94 -21.64
CA GLY A 375 3.78 -30.66 -20.90
C GLY A 375 3.83 -29.39 -20.04
N ASP A 376 4.82 -28.53 -20.29
CA ASP A 376 4.96 -27.24 -19.62
C ASP A 376 3.98 -26.20 -20.16
N VAL A 377 3.58 -25.27 -19.30
CA VAL A 377 2.64 -24.20 -19.67
C VAL A 377 3.34 -23.21 -20.59
N ALA A 378 2.66 -22.79 -21.67
CA ALA A 378 3.22 -21.83 -22.61
C ALA A 378 3.51 -20.47 -21.93
N PRO A 379 4.57 -19.74 -22.32
CA PRO A 379 4.94 -18.47 -21.69
C PRO A 379 3.83 -17.41 -21.66
N ASN A 380 2.92 -17.43 -22.64
CA ASN A 380 1.81 -16.48 -22.71
C ASN A 380 0.76 -16.69 -21.60
N ASP A 381 0.60 -17.92 -21.13
CA ASP A 381 -0.41 -18.28 -20.13
C ASP A 381 0.15 -18.28 -18.70
N MET A 382 1.47 -18.00 -18.55
CA MET A 382 2.11 -17.81 -17.25
C MET A 382 1.54 -16.62 -16.47
N LEU A 383 1.16 -15.54 -17.16
CA LEU A 383 0.53 -14.36 -16.54
C LEU A 383 -0.80 -14.69 -15.86
N LEU A 384 -1.56 -15.65 -16.41
CA LEU A 384 -2.80 -16.11 -15.82
C LEU A 384 -2.55 -16.95 -14.57
N LEU A 385 -1.55 -17.84 -14.61
CA LEU A 385 -1.15 -18.61 -13.43
C LEU A 385 -0.59 -17.72 -12.32
N ASP A 386 0.11 -16.64 -12.66
CA ASP A 386 0.59 -15.64 -11.70
C ASP A 386 -0.57 -14.88 -11.05
N SER A 387 -1.63 -14.60 -11.82
CA SER A 387 -2.86 -13.98 -11.30
C SER A 387 -3.61 -14.94 -10.36
N VAL A 388 -3.76 -16.21 -10.74
CA VAL A 388 -4.32 -17.26 -9.88
C VAL A 388 -3.50 -17.45 -8.61
N ALA A 389 -2.17 -17.40 -8.73
CA ALA A 389 -1.27 -17.51 -7.59
C ALA A 389 -1.44 -16.34 -6.61
N THR A 390 -1.53 -15.12 -7.16
CA THR A 390 -1.77 -13.90 -6.37
C THR A 390 -3.06 -14.01 -5.56
N VAL A 391 -4.13 -14.53 -6.15
CA VAL A 391 -5.41 -14.73 -5.46
C VAL A 391 -5.30 -15.75 -4.32
N LEU A 392 -4.63 -16.88 -4.54
CA LEU A 392 -4.45 -17.92 -3.51
C LEU A 392 -3.47 -17.54 -2.40
N VAL A 393 -2.54 -16.63 -2.68
CA VAL A 393 -1.65 -16.03 -1.69
C VAL A 393 -2.40 -15.01 -0.85
N GLN A 394 -3.24 -14.17 -1.46
CA GLN A 394 -4.06 -13.18 -0.75
C GLN A 394 -5.18 -13.82 0.08
N ARG A 395 -5.70 -14.97 -0.35
CA ARG A 395 -6.77 -15.71 0.34
C ARG A 395 -6.27 -17.03 0.88
N SER A 396 -5.83 -17.05 2.14
CA SER A 396 -5.37 -18.26 2.81
C SER A 396 -6.48 -19.27 3.12
N ASP A 397 -7.74 -18.85 3.06
CA ASP A 397 -8.96 -19.61 3.35
C ASP A 397 -9.47 -20.44 2.16
N VAL A 398 -8.79 -20.40 1.02
CA VAL A 398 -9.23 -21.04 -0.23
C VAL A 398 -8.22 -22.10 -0.68
N GLY A 399 -8.68 -23.32 -0.95
CA GLY A 399 -7.94 -24.38 -1.62
C GLY A 399 -8.18 -24.36 -3.13
N LEU A 400 -7.26 -24.94 -3.89
CA LEU A 400 -7.37 -25.08 -5.35
C LEU A 400 -7.27 -26.55 -5.74
N ASP A 401 -8.31 -27.04 -6.40
CA ASP A 401 -8.29 -28.33 -7.09
C ASP A 401 -8.14 -28.09 -8.59
N ILE A 402 -7.13 -28.73 -9.19
CA ILE A 402 -6.81 -28.63 -10.62
C ILE A 402 -7.19 -29.95 -11.29
N VAL A 403 -7.97 -29.89 -12.37
CA VAL A 403 -8.33 -31.05 -13.19
C VAL A 403 -7.92 -30.79 -14.64
N SER A 404 -7.08 -31.65 -15.20
CA SER A 404 -6.73 -31.57 -16.63
C SER A 404 -7.95 -31.88 -17.50
N ALA A 405 -8.05 -31.23 -18.65
CA ALA A 405 -8.88 -31.73 -19.74
C ALA A 405 -8.28 -33.03 -20.28
N THR A 406 -9.07 -34.09 -20.28
CA THR A 406 -8.80 -35.32 -21.01
C THR A 406 -9.94 -35.58 -21.97
N ALA A 407 -9.62 -35.86 -23.24
CA ALA A 407 -10.60 -36.30 -24.21
C ALA A 407 -11.12 -37.69 -23.81
N ALA A 408 -12.29 -37.71 -23.14
CA ALA A 408 -13.08 -38.88 -22.79
C ALA A 408 -12.48 -39.88 -21.77
N ASN A 409 -13.37 -40.62 -21.12
CA ASN A 409 -13.12 -41.64 -20.09
C ASN A 409 -12.40 -42.91 -20.62
N THR A 410 -11.66 -42.81 -21.72
CA THR A 410 -11.03 -43.94 -22.44
C THR A 410 -9.68 -43.55 -23.05
N GLY A 411 -8.88 -42.72 -22.36
CA GLY A 411 -7.56 -42.34 -22.85
C GLY A 411 -6.57 -43.50 -22.79
N SER A 412 -5.66 -43.56 -23.76
CA SER A 412 -4.53 -44.50 -23.76
C SER A 412 -3.60 -44.22 -22.55
N HIS A 413 -2.75 -45.17 -22.17
CA HIS A 413 -1.78 -44.99 -21.07
C HIS A 413 -0.90 -43.73 -21.26
N GLU A 414 -0.63 -43.35 -22.51
CA GLU A 414 0.17 -42.17 -22.87
C GLU A 414 -0.58 -40.84 -22.61
N GLU A 415 -1.89 -40.78 -22.88
CA GLU A 415 -2.69 -39.56 -22.66
C GLU A 415 -2.86 -39.22 -21.17
N ILE A 416 -2.95 -40.26 -20.32
CA ILE A 416 -3.00 -40.10 -18.87
C ILE A 416 -1.66 -39.57 -18.35
N GLU A 417 -0.54 -40.05 -18.88
CA GLU A 417 0.80 -39.61 -18.48
C GLU A 417 1.05 -38.15 -18.87
N ILE A 418 0.64 -37.74 -20.07
CA ILE A 418 0.75 -36.34 -20.53
C ILE A 418 -0.11 -35.43 -19.65
N SER A 419 -1.33 -35.84 -19.30
CA SER A 419 -2.24 -35.06 -18.45
C SER A 419 -1.72 -34.95 -17.01
N GLN A 420 -1.05 -35.99 -16.50
CA GLN A 420 -0.33 -35.93 -15.22
C GLN A 420 0.83 -34.93 -15.26
N LYS A 421 1.62 -34.91 -16.33
CA LYS A 421 2.73 -33.96 -16.49
C LYS A 421 2.25 -32.51 -16.53
N ARG A 422 1.18 -32.23 -17.26
CA ARG A 422 0.56 -30.88 -17.35
C ARG A 422 0.10 -30.36 -15.99
N VAL A 423 -0.65 -31.17 -15.26
CA VAL A 423 -1.21 -30.77 -13.96
C VAL A 423 -0.13 -30.65 -12.88
N ARG A 424 0.93 -31.47 -12.94
CA ARG A 424 2.12 -31.30 -12.10
C ARG A 424 2.87 -30.01 -12.43
N SER A 425 3.06 -29.69 -13.71
CA SER A 425 3.72 -28.44 -14.12
C SER A 425 2.98 -27.22 -13.57
N ILE A 426 1.64 -27.17 -13.70
CA ILE A 426 0.83 -26.10 -13.10
C ILE A 426 1.00 -26.06 -11.57
N ARG A 427 0.92 -27.20 -10.89
CA ARG A 427 1.08 -27.29 -9.43
C ARG A 427 2.45 -26.77 -9.00
N ASP A 428 3.52 -27.17 -9.67
CA ASP A 428 4.89 -26.78 -9.34
C ASP A 428 5.12 -25.29 -9.56
N ILE A 429 4.52 -24.71 -10.61
CA ILE A 429 4.52 -23.26 -10.84
C ILE A 429 3.86 -22.55 -9.66
N LEU A 430 2.66 -22.97 -9.26
CA LEU A 430 1.91 -22.37 -8.16
C LEU A 430 2.62 -22.50 -6.81
N ILE A 431 3.27 -23.64 -6.54
CA ILE A 431 4.08 -23.84 -5.33
C ILE A 431 5.31 -22.92 -5.34
N ARG A 432 6.00 -22.78 -6.49
CA ARG A 432 7.13 -21.84 -6.64
C ARG A 432 6.71 -20.38 -6.46
N ARG A 433 5.42 -20.06 -6.65
CA ARG A 433 4.84 -18.74 -6.37
C ARG A 433 4.39 -18.55 -4.91
N GLY A 434 4.67 -19.51 -4.03
CA GLY A 434 4.49 -19.35 -2.57
C GLY A 434 3.20 -19.92 -2.01
N ILE A 435 2.45 -20.73 -2.78
CA ILE A 435 1.24 -21.39 -2.28
C ILE A 435 1.61 -22.66 -1.53
N ASN A 436 1.01 -22.87 -0.35
CA ASN A 436 1.23 -24.08 0.45
C ASN A 436 0.80 -25.34 -0.33
N PRO A 437 1.69 -26.34 -0.52
CA PRO A 437 1.39 -27.57 -1.26
C PRO A 437 0.18 -28.36 -0.76
N ALA A 438 -0.18 -28.23 0.53
CA ALA A 438 -1.36 -28.88 1.11
C ALA A 438 -2.69 -28.29 0.62
N ARG A 439 -2.66 -27.05 0.11
CA ARG A 439 -3.84 -26.31 -0.38
C ARG A 439 -4.07 -26.50 -1.88
N ILE A 440 -3.19 -27.22 -2.58
CA ILE A 440 -3.32 -27.50 -4.01
C ILE A 440 -3.44 -29.01 -4.21
N GLN A 441 -4.57 -29.45 -4.76
CA GLN A 441 -4.73 -30.82 -5.25
C GLN A 441 -4.84 -30.83 -6.77
N SER A 442 -4.38 -31.91 -7.38
CA SER A 442 -4.04 -31.92 -8.78
C SER A 442 -4.37 -33.29 -9.36
N TYR A 443 -5.37 -33.36 -10.25
CA TYR A 443 -5.94 -34.60 -10.77
C TYR A 443 -5.76 -34.69 -12.30
N ALA A 444 -5.28 -35.84 -12.75
CA ALA A 444 -5.01 -36.09 -14.17
C ALA A 444 -6.28 -36.18 -15.03
N ASN A 445 -7.37 -36.69 -14.45
CA ASN A 445 -8.68 -36.77 -15.09
C ASN A 445 -9.78 -36.70 -14.02
N LYS A 446 -11.04 -36.59 -14.47
CA LYS A 446 -12.21 -36.51 -13.57
C LYS A 446 -12.37 -37.76 -12.71
N ALA A 447 -12.04 -38.94 -13.25
CA ALA A 447 -12.18 -40.23 -12.59
C ALA A 447 -11.15 -40.45 -11.46
N ALA A 448 -10.03 -39.74 -11.47
CA ALA A 448 -9.00 -39.78 -10.44
C ALA A 448 -9.34 -38.91 -9.21
N SER A 449 -10.39 -38.09 -9.29
CA SER A 449 -10.89 -37.31 -8.16
C SER A 449 -11.92 -38.11 -7.36
N SER A 450 -11.70 -38.22 -6.05
CA SER A 450 -12.70 -38.73 -5.08
C SER A 450 -13.80 -37.71 -4.75
N ASN A 451 -13.68 -36.46 -5.23
CA ASN A 451 -14.65 -35.40 -5.02
C ASN A 451 -15.78 -35.48 -6.08
N PRO A 452 -17.04 -35.74 -5.69
CA PRO A 452 -18.17 -35.88 -6.61
C PRO A 452 -18.53 -34.56 -7.33
N MET A 453 -18.13 -33.40 -6.78
CA MET A 453 -18.32 -32.10 -7.43
C MET A 453 -17.38 -31.96 -8.64
N LEU A 454 -16.11 -32.36 -8.50
CA LEU A 454 -15.13 -32.32 -9.59
C LEU A 454 -15.51 -33.25 -10.75
N GLN A 455 -16.13 -34.40 -10.46
CA GLN A 455 -16.63 -35.32 -11.48
C GLN A 455 -17.75 -34.72 -12.34
N ARG A 456 -18.57 -33.83 -11.75
CA ARG A 456 -19.72 -33.20 -12.41
C ARG A 456 -19.37 -31.93 -13.17
N VAL A 457 -18.39 -31.16 -12.72
CA VAL A 457 -18.15 -29.79 -13.21
C VAL A 457 -16.92 -29.65 -14.10
N ALA A 458 -15.95 -30.57 -14.02
CA ALA A 458 -14.76 -30.48 -14.87
C ALA A 458 -15.12 -30.49 -16.37
N SER A 459 -14.44 -29.69 -17.17
CA SER A 459 -14.61 -29.64 -18.63
C SER A 459 -13.87 -30.82 -19.30
N PRO A 460 -14.41 -31.43 -20.37
CA PRO A 460 -13.70 -32.42 -21.16
C PRO A 460 -12.60 -31.81 -22.06
N THR A 461 -12.64 -30.51 -22.32
CA THR A 461 -11.78 -29.82 -23.30
C THR A 461 -10.87 -28.75 -22.70
N LYS A 462 -11.20 -28.23 -21.51
CA LYS A 462 -10.44 -27.16 -20.83
C LYS A 462 -9.96 -27.58 -19.44
N THR A 463 -8.82 -27.06 -19.01
CA THR A 463 -8.32 -27.27 -17.64
C THR A 463 -9.30 -26.62 -16.67
N THR A 464 -9.74 -27.36 -15.67
CA THR A 464 -10.71 -26.84 -14.69
C THR A 464 -10.01 -26.55 -13.37
N PHE A 465 -10.18 -25.33 -12.90
CA PHE A 465 -9.79 -24.89 -11.56
C PHE A 465 -11.03 -24.78 -10.69
N VAL A 466 -10.99 -25.46 -9.55
CA VAL A 466 -12.06 -25.39 -8.55
C VAL A 466 -11.48 -24.84 -7.27
N PHE A 467 -11.98 -23.67 -6.91
CA PHE A 467 -11.60 -22.97 -5.69
C PHE A 467 -12.62 -23.36 -4.62
N THR A 468 -12.16 -24.02 -3.58
CA THR A 468 -13.01 -24.52 -2.49
C THR A 468 -12.58 -23.86 -1.19
N LYS A 469 -13.53 -23.46 -0.34
CA LYS A 469 -13.17 -22.98 0.99
C LYS A 469 -12.61 -24.12 1.86
N LEU A 470 -11.48 -23.89 2.54
CA LEU A 470 -10.80 -24.89 3.40
C LEU A 470 -11.41 -24.99 4.80
#